data_AF-A0A5E7IN82-F1
#
_entry.id   AF-A0A5E7IN82-F1
#
_cell.length_a   1.000
_cell.length_b   1.000
_cell.length_c   1.000
_cell.angle_alpha   90.00
_cell.angle_beta   90.00
_cell.angle_gamma   90.00
#
_symmetry.space_group_name_H-M   'P 1'
#
loop_
_entity.id
_entity.type
_entity.pdbx_description
1 polymer ?
#
loop_
_entity_poly.entity_id
_entity_poly.type
_entity_poly.pdbx_seq_one_letter_code
_entity_poly.pdbx_strand_id
1 'polypeptide(L)'
;MPCEQCGAKRVAFKAGRTQGVQCVQCGASVVTSHFSTIEIDETQYELRCRGDYRDQAHVRAVAAATGDNFLVARNLLQQDRPLLMVGQAQEVLKVRNSLLAVGMACEICPEFRWE
;
A
#
# COMPACT_ATOMS: atom_id res chain seq x y z
N MET A 1 13.49 15.24 -27.35
CA MET A 1 14.78 15.85 -27.75
C MET A 1 15.74 14.77 -28.24
N PRO A 2 16.52 15.04 -29.30
CA PRO A 2 17.58 14.14 -29.75
C PRO A 2 18.69 14.01 -28.70
N CYS A 3 19.51 12.97 -28.80
CA CYS A 3 20.62 12.75 -27.88
C CYS A 3 21.72 13.79 -28.10
N GLU A 4 22.17 14.45 -27.04
CA GLU A 4 23.27 15.43 -27.11
C GLU A 4 24.62 14.82 -27.48
N GLN A 5 24.82 13.51 -27.27
CA GLN A 5 26.07 12.84 -27.60
C GLN A 5 26.11 12.27 -29.03
N CYS A 6 24.98 11.79 -29.57
CA CYS A 6 24.96 11.10 -30.86
C CYS A 6 23.82 11.51 -31.80
N GLY A 7 23.00 12.49 -31.43
CA GLY A 7 21.86 12.96 -32.23
C GLY A 7 20.67 11.98 -32.32
N ALA A 8 20.85 10.73 -31.89
CA ALA A 8 19.83 9.68 -32.01
C ALA A 8 18.59 9.93 -31.12
N LYS A 9 17.51 9.22 -31.42
CA LYS A 9 16.24 9.32 -30.68
C LYS A 9 16.40 8.85 -29.24
N ARG A 10 15.83 9.59 -28.30
CA ARG A 10 15.65 9.17 -26.90
C ARG A 10 14.23 8.62 -26.71
N VAL A 11 14.09 7.57 -25.90
CA VAL A 11 12.82 6.97 -25.50
C VAL A 11 12.60 7.16 -24.01
N ALA A 12 11.36 7.49 -23.61
CA ALA A 12 10.99 7.55 -22.21
C ALA A 12 10.85 6.12 -21.66
N PHE A 13 11.24 5.93 -20.41
CA PHE A 13 11.06 4.67 -19.70
C PHE A 13 10.65 4.91 -18.25
N LYS A 14 9.95 3.93 -17.68
CA LYS A 14 9.62 3.86 -16.26
C LYS A 14 9.88 2.42 -15.80
N ALA A 15 10.72 2.27 -14.80
CA ALA A 15 11.12 1.00 -14.21
C ALA A 15 11.14 1.14 -12.68
N GLY A 16 10.12 0.60 -12.01
CA GLY A 16 9.95 0.75 -10.56
C GLY A 16 9.87 2.21 -10.14
N ARG A 17 10.76 2.62 -9.22
CA ARG A 17 10.88 4.01 -8.71
C ARG A 17 11.77 4.89 -9.58
N THR A 18 12.18 4.43 -10.76
CA THR A 18 13.03 5.19 -11.69
C THR A 18 12.26 5.49 -12.96
N GLN A 19 12.31 6.74 -13.40
CA GLN A 19 11.81 7.15 -14.70
C GLN A 19 12.84 8.02 -15.40
N GLY A 20 12.79 8.09 -16.72
CA GLY A 20 13.74 8.90 -17.44
C GLY A 20 13.62 8.78 -18.94
N VAL A 21 14.65 9.28 -19.61
CA VAL A 21 14.83 9.17 -21.05
C VAL A 21 16.18 8.52 -21.34
N GLN A 22 16.20 7.55 -22.24
CA GLN A 22 17.40 6.82 -22.65
C GLN A 22 17.59 6.88 -24.16
N CYS A 23 18.83 7.09 -24.60
CA CYS A 23 19.21 7.01 -26.01
C CYS A 23 19.25 5.55 -26.47
N VAL A 24 18.60 5.24 -27.59
CA VAL A 24 18.55 3.89 -28.15
C VAL A 24 19.87 3.41 -28.77
N GLN A 25 20.81 4.33 -29.02
CA GLN A 25 22.06 4.02 -29.73
C GLN A 25 23.29 4.02 -28.81
N CYS A 26 23.50 5.08 -28.02
CA CYS A 26 24.68 5.20 -27.15
C CYS A 26 24.40 4.89 -25.68
N GLY A 27 23.15 4.60 -25.30
CA GLY A 27 22.77 4.26 -23.93
C GLY A 27 22.73 5.42 -22.94
N ALA A 28 23.18 6.62 -23.32
CA ALA A 28 23.12 7.80 -22.46
C ALA A 28 21.69 8.08 -21.97
N SER A 29 21.55 8.29 -20.66
CA SER A 29 20.26 8.44 -20.00
C SER A 29 20.23 9.59 -19.01
N VAL A 30 19.08 10.26 -18.91
CA VAL A 30 18.74 11.17 -17.81
C VAL A 30 17.61 10.51 -17.03
N VAL A 31 17.82 10.34 -15.73
CA VAL A 31 16.90 9.63 -14.85
C VAL A 31 16.51 10.49 -13.67
N THR A 32 15.29 10.30 -13.18
CA THR A 32 14.78 10.86 -11.93
C THR A 32 13.99 9.79 -11.19
N SER A 33 13.87 9.97 -9.87
CA SER A 33 13.02 9.11 -9.06
C SER A 33 11.55 9.44 -9.32
N HIS A 34 10.73 8.41 -9.48
CA HIS A 34 9.28 8.51 -9.53
C HIS A 34 8.72 7.83 -8.29
N PHE A 35 7.96 8.58 -7.51
CA PHE A 35 7.16 8.05 -6.42
C PHE A 35 5.69 8.10 -6.81
N SER A 36 4.95 7.00 -6.62
CA SER A 36 3.49 7.07 -6.79
C SER A 36 2.85 7.83 -5.64
N THR A 37 1.66 8.37 -5.86
CA THR A 37 0.99 9.23 -4.87
C THR A 37 0.81 8.55 -3.53
N ILE A 38 0.49 7.25 -3.51
CA ILE A 38 0.36 6.48 -2.26
C ILE A 38 1.67 6.35 -1.47
N GLU A 39 2.84 6.51 -2.11
CA GLU A 39 4.14 6.45 -1.42
C GLU A 39 4.54 7.79 -0.78
N ILE A 40 3.96 8.89 -1.25
CA ILE A 40 4.19 10.24 -0.73
C ILE A 40 2.99 10.77 0.04
N ASP A 41 1.93 9.96 0.18
CA ASP A 41 0.72 10.34 0.89
C ASP A 41 0.95 10.29 2.39
N GLU A 42 0.96 11.47 3.01
CA GLU A 42 1.11 11.65 4.46
C GLU A 42 -0.24 11.57 5.21
N THR A 43 -1.35 11.39 4.48
CA THR A 43 -2.68 11.25 5.07
C THR A 43 -2.74 10.04 5.99
N GLN A 44 -3.35 10.21 7.17
CA GLN A 44 -3.65 9.13 8.09
C GLN A 44 -4.97 8.47 7.72
N TYR A 45 -4.96 7.15 7.67
CA TYR A 45 -6.10 6.33 7.27
C TYR A 45 -6.51 5.41 8.42
N GLU A 46 -7.80 5.36 8.68
CA GLU A 46 -8.42 4.45 9.64
C GLU A 46 -8.83 3.16 8.92
N LEU A 47 -8.40 2.02 9.46
CA LEU A 47 -8.84 0.69 9.00
C LEU A 47 -9.83 0.09 9.99
N ARG A 48 -11.07 -0.09 9.55
CA ARG A 48 -12.11 -0.79 10.32
C ARG A 48 -12.43 -2.10 9.64
N CYS A 49 -12.52 -3.19 10.39
CA CYS A 49 -12.85 -4.49 9.80
C CYS A 49 -13.84 -5.27 10.64
N ARG A 50 -14.60 -6.14 9.97
CA ARG A 50 -15.52 -7.11 10.56
C ARG A 50 -15.04 -8.52 10.21
N GLY A 51 -15.07 -9.39 11.21
CA GLY A 51 -14.77 -10.82 11.07
C GLY A 51 -15.57 -11.63 12.09
N ASP A 52 -15.34 -12.93 12.10
CA ASP A 52 -15.92 -13.86 13.08
C ASP A 52 -14.95 -14.09 14.25
N TYR A 53 -15.36 -13.72 15.46
CA TYR A 53 -14.57 -13.91 16.70
C TYR A 53 -14.36 -15.40 17.08
N ARG A 54 -15.16 -16.30 16.49
CA ARG A 54 -15.04 -17.76 16.67
C ARG A 54 -14.04 -18.38 15.71
N ASP A 55 -13.73 -17.70 14.61
CA ASP A 55 -12.73 -18.14 13.64
C ASP A 55 -11.32 -17.80 14.14
N GLN A 56 -10.49 -18.84 14.28
CA GLN A 56 -9.11 -18.67 14.72
C GLN A 56 -8.25 -17.89 13.71
N ALA A 57 -8.53 -18.01 12.41
CA ALA A 57 -7.80 -17.27 11.38
C ALA A 57 -8.05 -15.77 11.51
N HIS A 58 -9.31 -15.37 11.73
CA HIS A 58 -9.68 -13.98 11.97
C HIS A 58 -9.05 -13.43 13.26
N VAL A 59 -9.14 -14.16 14.37
CA VAL A 59 -8.55 -13.72 15.65
C VAL A 59 -7.03 -13.54 15.52
N ARG A 60 -6.34 -14.46 14.83
CA ARG A 60 -4.89 -14.35 14.58
C ARG A 60 -4.54 -13.16 13.70
N ALA A 61 -5.32 -12.93 12.65
CA ALA A 61 -5.08 -11.83 11.73
C ALA A 61 -5.28 -10.47 12.42
N VAL A 62 -6.31 -10.33 13.27
CA VAL A 62 -6.54 -9.12 14.07
C VAL A 62 -5.40 -8.91 15.09
N ALA A 63 -5.01 -9.95 15.84
CA ALA A 63 -3.91 -9.85 16.79
C ALA A 63 -2.59 -9.40 16.11
N ALA A 64 -2.31 -9.92 14.91
CA ALA A 64 -1.16 -9.52 14.12
C ALA A 64 -1.27 -8.08 13.59
N ALA A 65 -2.48 -7.64 13.23
CA ALA A 65 -2.73 -6.29 12.72
C ALA A 65 -2.64 -5.21 13.81
N THR A 66 -3.13 -5.49 15.01
CA THR A 66 -3.15 -4.53 16.12
C THR A 66 -1.90 -4.62 17.00
N GLY A 67 -1.17 -5.74 16.95
CA GLY A 67 -0.08 -6.04 17.87
C GLY A 67 -0.56 -6.52 19.25
N ASP A 68 -1.85 -6.78 19.41
CA ASP A 68 -2.43 -7.25 20.68
C ASP A 68 -2.39 -8.77 20.83
N ASN A 69 -2.67 -9.24 22.04
CA ASN A 69 -2.87 -10.66 22.30
C ASN A 69 -4.23 -11.18 21.77
N PHE A 70 -4.37 -12.51 21.68
CA PHE A 70 -5.57 -13.15 21.13
C PHE A 70 -6.86 -12.90 21.92
N LEU A 71 -6.78 -12.64 23.23
CA LEU A 71 -7.97 -12.33 24.03
C LEU A 71 -8.51 -10.94 23.67
N VAL A 72 -7.62 -9.95 23.58
CA VAL A 72 -7.96 -8.59 23.15
C VAL A 72 -8.49 -8.59 21.73
N ALA A 73 -7.81 -9.28 20.80
CA ALA A 73 -8.26 -9.40 19.41
C ALA A 73 -9.65 -10.05 19.28
N ARG A 74 -9.92 -11.10 20.06
CA ARG A 74 -11.24 -11.75 20.09
C ARG A 74 -12.31 -10.82 20.63
N ASN A 75 -12.03 -10.09 21.70
CA ASN A 75 -12.96 -9.11 22.26
C ASN A 75 -13.23 -7.96 21.28
N LEU A 76 -12.20 -7.55 20.54
CA LEU A 76 -12.32 -6.52 19.50
C LEU A 76 -13.26 -6.98 18.37
N LEU A 77 -13.12 -8.23 17.90
CA LEU A 77 -13.99 -8.83 16.88
C LEU A 77 -15.45 -9.02 17.31
N GLN A 78 -15.77 -8.91 18.60
CA GLN A 78 -17.16 -8.91 19.07
C GLN A 78 -17.84 -7.54 18.88
N GLN A 79 -17.09 -6.49 18.64
CA GLN A 79 -17.62 -5.16 18.35
C GLN A 79 -18.03 -5.07 16.88
N ASP A 80 -18.99 -4.20 16.57
CA ASP A 80 -19.33 -3.94 15.17
C ASP A 80 -18.29 -3.00 14.54
N ARG A 81 -17.59 -3.52 13.51
CA ARG A 81 -16.57 -2.80 12.73
C ARG A 81 -15.55 -2.01 13.60
N PRO A 82 -14.84 -2.68 14.53
CA PRO A 82 -13.81 -2.05 15.34
C PRO A 82 -12.75 -1.36 14.47
N LEU A 83 -12.22 -0.26 15.00
CA LEU A 83 -10.98 0.33 14.51
C LEU A 83 -9.81 -0.61 14.85
N LEU A 84 -9.13 -1.11 13.83
CA LEU A 84 -7.97 -2.00 14.00
C LEU A 84 -6.66 -1.23 13.98
N MET A 85 -6.54 -0.24 13.11
CA MET A 85 -5.33 0.57 13.04
C MET A 85 -5.59 1.95 12.45
N VAL A 86 -4.67 2.86 12.74
CA VAL A 86 -4.51 4.13 12.04
C VAL A 86 -3.08 4.16 11.52
N GLY A 87 -2.89 4.50 10.25
CA GLY A 87 -1.55 4.55 9.66
C GLY A 87 -1.53 5.18 8.27
N GLN A 88 -0.35 5.20 7.66
CA GLN A 88 -0.18 5.71 6.30
C GLN A 88 -0.77 4.74 5.27
N ALA A 89 -1.03 5.24 4.06
CA ALA A 89 -1.72 4.49 3.02
C ALA A 89 -1.06 3.13 2.71
N GLN A 90 0.28 3.09 2.65
CA GLN A 90 1.01 1.84 2.39
C GLN A 90 0.84 0.80 3.51
N GLU A 91 0.90 1.26 4.77
CA GLU A 91 0.78 0.40 5.94
C GLU A 91 -0.64 -0.17 6.04
N VAL A 92 -1.64 0.70 5.90
CA VAL A 92 -3.06 0.32 5.92
C VAL A 92 -3.38 -0.63 4.77
N LEU A 93 -2.88 -0.37 3.55
CA LEU A 93 -3.10 -1.25 2.40
C LEU A 93 -2.50 -2.65 2.62
N LYS A 94 -1.29 -2.74 3.20
CA LYS A 94 -0.63 -4.01 3.50
C LYS A 94 -1.43 -4.84 4.51
N VAL A 95 -1.89 -4.20 5.59
CA VAL A 95 -2.68 -4.87 6.63
C VAL A 95 -4.06 -5.25 6.10
N ARG A 96 -4.74 -4.35 5.38
CA ARG A 96 -6.02 -4.61 4.72
C ARG A 96 -5.95 -5.84 3.83
N ASN A 97 -4.94 -5.94 2.96
CA ASN A 97 -4.80 -7.09 2.05
C ASN A 97 -4.61 -8.41 2.82
N SER A 98 -3.91 -8.38 3.95
CA SER A 98 -3.72 -9.56 4.81
C SER A 98 -5.03 -10.00 5.48
N LEU A 99 -5.87 -9.04 5.90
CA LEU A 99 -7.18 -9.31 6.49
C LEU A 99 -8.20 -9.79 5.44
N LEU A 100 -8.20 -9.22 4.24
CA LEU A 100 -9.03 -9.69 3.12
C LEU A 100 -8.67 -11.12 2.70
N ALA A 101 -7.39 -11.49 2.75
CA ALA A 101 -6.93 -12.84 2.38
C ALA A 101 -7.49 -13.95 3.28
N VAL A 102 -7.90 -13.62 4.52
CA VAL A 102 -8.57 -14.55 5.43
C VAL A 102 -10.10 -14.42 5.40
N GLY A 103 -10.66 -13.59 4.51
CA GLY A 103 -12.11 -13.45 4.31
C GLY A 103 -12.80 -12.40 5.19
N MET A 104 -12.04 -11.51 5.84
CA MET A 104 -12.62 -10.41 6.60
C MET A 104 -13.15 -9.29 5.70
N ALA A 105 -14.17 -8.57 6.15
CA ALA A 105 -14.67 -7.38 5.47
C ALA A 105 -14.00 -6.14 6.07
N CYS A 106 -13.43 -5.26 5.25
CA CYS A 106 -12.68 -4.09 5.71
C CYS A 106 -13.10 -2.81 4.98
N GLU A 107 -13.12 -1.71 5.72
CA GLU A 107 -13.38 -0.35 5.28
C GLU A 107 -12.21 0.55 5.67
N ILE A 108 -11.88 1.48 4.78
CA ILE A 108 -10.82 2.46 4.99
C ILE A 108 -11.45 3.85 4.90
N CYS A 109 -11.11 4.71 5.85
CA CYS A 109 -11.57 6.10 5.88
C CYS A 109 -10.39 7.03 6.21
N PRO A 110 -10.15 8.11 5.43
CA PRO A 110 -10.82 8.47 4.16
C PRO A 110 -10.48 7.48 3.01
N GLU A 111 -11.09 7.63 1.84
CA GLU A 111 -10.71 6.81 0.68
C GLU A 111 -9.28 7.14 0.21
N PHE A 112 -8.54 6.13 -0.26
CA PHE A 112 -7.18 6.33 -0.78
C PHE A 112 -7.18 7.22 -2.03
N ARG A 113 -6.16 8.09 -2.11
CA ARG A 113 -5.84 8.83 -3.32
C ARG A 113 -5.01 7.93 -4.24
N TRP A 114 -5.67 7.41 -5.27
CA TRP A 114 -5.03 6.55 -6.27
C TRP A 114 -4.36 7.32 -7.42
N GLU A 115 -4.60 8.62 -7.51
CA GLU A 115 -4.12 9.52 -8.57
C GLU A 115 -2.70 9.99 -8.35
#